data_AF-A0A416MEQ3-F1
#
_entry.id   AF-A0A416MEQ3-F1
#
_cell.length_a   1.000
_cell.length_b   1.000
_cell.length_c   1.000
_cell.angle_alpha   90.00
_cell.angle_beta   90.00
_cell.angle_gamma   90.00
#
_symmetry.space_group_name_H-M   'P 1'
#
loop_
_entity.id
_entity.type
_entity.pdbx_description
1 polymer ?
#
loop_
_entity_poly.entity_id
_entity_poly.type
_entity_poly.pdbx_seq_one_letter_code
_entity_poly.pdbx_strand_id
1 'polypeptide(L)' 'MNILQTIFNDHYEEMLYILQPRQAVINNVDKMINCGDPAFGGAMYACSKCGNLKFVPFRCI' A
#
# COMPACT_ATOMS: atom_id res chain seq x y z
N MET A 1 -1.63 12.31 4.16
CA MET A 1 -2.41 11.91 2.97
C MET A 1 -1.88 12.68 1.78
N ASN A 2 -1.35 12.00 0.75
CA ASN A 2 -1.05 12.65 -0.53
C ASN A 2 -2.35 12.80 -1.37
N ILE A 3 -2.30 13.58 -2.45
CA ILE A 3 -3.49 13.83 -3.29
C ILE A 3 -4.09 12.55 -3.87
N LEU A 4 -3.26 11.55 -4.21
CA LEU A 4 -3.72 10.26 -4.74
C LEU A 4 -4.48 9.47 -3.66
N GLN A 5 -3.98 9.45 -2.44
CA GLN A 5 -4.62 8.81 -1.30
C GLN A 5 -5.97 9.46 -0.99
N THR A 6 -6.09 10.78 -1.14
CA THR A 6 -7.37 11.48 -1.02
C THR A 6 -8.34 11.04 -2.10
N ILE A 7 -7.94 11.09 -3.38
CA ILE A 7 -8.79 10.67 -4.52
C ILE A 7 -9.27 9.22 -4.36
N PHE A 8 -8.36 8.31 -4.00
CA PHE A 8 -8.71 6.90 -3.86
C PHE A 8 -9.61 6.64 -2.65
N ASN A 9 -9.45 7.36 -1.54
CA ASN A 9 -10.36 7.24 -0.40
C ASN A 9 -11.75 7.78 -0.74
N ASP A 10 -11.82 8.97 -1.35
CA ASP A 10 -13.07 9.65 -1.64
C ASP A 10 -13.94 8.89 -2.66
N HIS A 11 -13.30 8.18 -3.59
CA HIS A 11 -13.98 7.43 -4.66
C HIS A 11 -13.78 5.90 -4.56
N TYR A 12 -13.44 5.38 -3.38
CA TYR A 12 -13.14 3.95 -3.21
C TYR A 12 -14.35 3.08 -3.56
N GLU A 13 -15.54 3.44 -3.04
CA GLU A 13 -16.77 2.69 -3.30
C GLU A 13 -17.20 2.77 -4.76
N GLU A 14 -17.09 3.94 -5.39
CA GLU A 14 -17.37 4.10 -6.83
C GLU A 14 -16.46 3.20 -7.66
N MET A 15 -15.17 3.16 -7.33
CA MET A 15 -14.21 2.29 -8.00
C MET A 15 -14.56 0.82 -7.81
N LEU A 16 -14.93 0.37 -6.60
CA LEU A 16 -15.31 -1.01 -6.35
C LEU A 16 -16.60 -1.43 -7.06
N TYR A 17 -17.66 -0.63 -6.91
CA TYR A 17 -19.01 -1.05 -7.31
C TYR A 17 -19.38 -0.65 -8.73
N ILE A 18 -18.87 0.47 -9.24
CA ILE A 18 -19.16 0.96 -10.60
C ILE A 18 -18.12 0.43 -11.59
N LEU A 19 -16.83 0.58 -11.29
CA LEU A 19 -15.76 0.20 -12.23
C LEU A 19 -15.43 -1.29 -12.20
N GLN A 20 -15.78 -1.99 -11.11
CA GLN A 20 -15.59 -3.43 -10.92
C GLN A 20 -14.19 -3.93 -11.37
N PRO A 21 -13.11 -3.32 -10.86
CA PRO A 21 -11.77 -3.61 -11.33
C PRO A 21 -11.33 -5.01 -10.89
N ARG A 22 -10.29 -5.52 -11.53
CA ARG A 22 -9.68 -6.79 -11.12
C ARG A 22 -9.14 -6.70 -9.70
N GLN A 23 -9.14 -7.82 -8.98
CA GLN A 23 -8.62 -7.91 -7.61
C GLN A 23 -7.21 -7.34 -7.46
N ALA A 24 -6.34 -7.52 -8.47
CA ALA A 24 -4.99 -6.97 -8.45
C ALA A 24 -4.96 -5.42 -8.34
N VAL A 25 -5.94 -4.74 -8.95
CA VAL A 25 -6.09 -3.27 -8.86
C VAL A 25 -6.57 -2.88 -7.47
N ILE A 26 -7.60 -3.57 -6.95
CA ILE A 26 -8.13 -3.34 -5.60
C ILE A 26 -7.00 -3.45 -4.57
N ASN A 27 -6.23 -4.54 -4.61
CA ASN A 27 -5.09 -4.77 -3.72
C ASN A 27 -4.02 -3.67 -3.82
N ASN A 28 -3.80 -3.09 -5.00
CA ASN A 28 -2.82 -2.01 -5.17
C ASN A 28 -3.34 -0.67 -4.65
N VAL A 29 -4.64 -0.40 -4.81
CA VAL A 29 -5.27 0.80 -4.23
C VAL A 29 -5.29 0.69 -2.71
N ASP A 30 -5.60 -0.48 -2.14
CA ASP A 30 -5.55 -0.70 -0.69
C ASP A 30 -4.17 -0.42 -0.10
N LYS A 31 -3.11 -0.84 -0.80
CA LYS A 31 -1.72 -0.53 -0.44
C LYS A 31 -1.40 0.96 -0.54
N MET A 32 -1.95 1.65 -1.54
CA MET A 32 -1.76 3.10 -1.72
C MET A 32 -2.48 3.89 -0.62
N ILE A 33 -3.73 3.53 -0.30
CA ILE A 33 -4.52 4.16 0.77
C ILE A 33 -3.81 3.98 2.12
N ASN A 34 -3.41 2.74 2.44
CA ASN A 34 -2.80 2.38 3.73
C ASN A 34 -1.27 2.45 3.70
N CYS A 35 -0.73 3.39 2.92
CA CYS A 35 0.69 3.46 2.67
C CYS A 35 1.51 3.69 3.95
N GLY A 36 2.56 2.88 4.12
CA GLY A 36 3.39 2.89 5.32
C GLY A 36 2.91 1.98 6.45
N ASP A 37 1.70 1.41 6.35
CA ASP A 37 1.23 0.38 7.28
C ASP A 37 1.86 -0.99 6.94
N PRO A 38 2.63 -1.60 7.88
CA PRO A 38 3.21 -2.93 7.70
C PRO A 38 2.23 -4.04 7.33
N ALA A 39 0.94 -3.91 7.69
CA ALA A 39 -0.08 -4.90 7.35
C ALA A 39 -0.33 -5.02 5.84
N PHE A 40 0.00 -3.98 5.07
CA PHE A 40 -0.22 -3.92 3.62
C PHE A 40 1.04 -4.30 2.81
N GLY A 41 2.07 -4.80 3.50
CA GLY A 41 3.26 -5.39 2.91
C GLY A 41 4.50 -4.52 3.01
N GLY A 42 5.62 -5.12 2.66
CA GLY A 42 6.94 -4.50 2.72
C GLY A 42 8.03 -5.51 2.42
N ALA A 43 9.26 -5.18 2.81
CA ALA A 43 10.40 -6.04 2.66
C ALA A 43 11.16 -6.20 3.97
N MET A 44 11.67 -7.41 4.22
CA MET A 44 12.62 -7.67 5.28
C MET A 44 14.03 -7.38 4.77
N TYR A 45 14.74 -6.50 5.47
CA TYR A 45 16.14 -6.19 5.20
C TYR A 45 17.04 -6.84 6.24
N ALA A 46 18.02 -7.60 5.79
CA ALA A 46 19.08 -8.15 6.62
C ALA A 46 20.34 -7.28 6.51
N CYS A 47 20.85 -6.82 7.65
CA CYS A 47 22.12 -6.09 7.68
C CYS A 47 23.29 -7.08 7.65
N SER A 48 24.08 -7.07 6.58
CA SER A 48 25.23 -7.97 6.41
C SER A 48 26.37 -7.72 7.41
N LYS A 49 26.42 -6.55 8.07
CA LYS A 49 27.48 -6.20 9.03
C LYS A 49 27.19 -6.66 10.47
N CYS A 50 25.92 -6.54 10.91
CA CYS A 50 25.54 -6.84 12.30
C CYS A 50 24.51 -7.96 12.44
N GLY A 51 24.02 -8.54 11.34
CA GLY A 51 23.05 -9.65 11.35
C GLY A 51 21.61 -9.24 11.71
N ASN A 52 21.37 -7.97 12.04
CA ASN A 52 20.04 -7.50 12.41
C ASN A 52 19.08 -7.53 11.22
N LEU A 53 17.84 -7.95 11.51
CA LEU A 53 16.73 -7.94 10.57
C LEU A 53 15.82 -6.74 10.86
N LYS A 54 15.36 -6.06 9.81
CA LYS A 54 14.41 -4.95 9.92
C LYS A 54 13.31 -5.11 8.88
N PHE A 55 12.05 -5.11 9.33
CA PHE A 55 10.91 -4.97 8.43
C PHE A 55 10.78 -3.52 7.99
N VAL A 56 10.64 -3.28 6.69
CA VAL A 56 10.43 -1.95 6.12
C VAL A 56 9.14 -2.00 5.29
N PRO A 57 8.08 -1.29 5.71
CA PRO A 57 6.83 -1.24 4.98
C PRO A 57 7.00 -0.51 3.64
N PHE A 58 6.14 -0.83 2.66
CA PHE A 58 6.09 -0.06 1.43
C PHE A 58 5.74 1.40 1.72
N ARG A 59 6.42 2.31 1.02
CA ARG A 59 6.16 3.75 1.09
C ARG A 59 5.80 4.29 -0.28
N CYS A 60 4.99 5.33 -0.28
CA CYS A 60 4.48 6.01 -1.45
C CYS A 60 5.40 7.19 -1.71
N ILE A 61 5.76 7.36 -2.98
CA ILE A 61 6.57 8.48 -3.47
C ILE A 61 5.67 9.71 -3.63
#